data_AF-A0A3D0CXY7-F1
#
_entry.id   AF-A0A3D0CXY7-F1
#
_cell.length_a   1.000
_cell.length_b   1.000
_cell.length_c   1.000
_cell.angle_alpha   90.00
_cell.angle_beta   90.00
_cell.angle_gamma   90.00
#
_symmetry.space_group_name_H-M   'P 1'
#
loop_
_entity.id
_entity.type
_entity.pdbx_description
1 polymer ?
#
loop_
_entity_poly.entity_id
_entity_poly.type
_entity_poly.pdbx_seq_one_letter_code
_entity_poly.pdbx_strand_id
1 'polypeptide(L)'
;MQTRSARNSATIRSASALASHSPIRPSPRRFPATWTSSGSIWSTTILTVDHIDVFFVAPSDLAQTIDYTGQMHHPEVIEVVEGAIRQIVAAGRVAGVLVFDDSFERSLTLGARFILTTFDGWLTAGAQRYLSCVAESSLTPRER
;
A
#
# COMPACT_ATOMS: atom_id res chain seq x y z
N MET A 1 55.13 -2.06 -7.25
CA MET A 1 54.62 -2.40 -8.60
C MET A 1 53.37 -3.26 -8.42
N GLN A 2 52.23 -2.69 -8.83
CA GLN A 2 50.89 -3.26 -9.03
C GLN A 2 50.06 -3.86 -7.86
N THR A 3 49.01 -3.09 -7.59
CA THR A 3 47.72 -3.29 -6.91
C THR A 3 46.87 -4.49 -7.36
N ARG A 4 46.06 -5.05 -6.44
CA ARG A 4 44.57 -5.17 -6.47
C ARG A 4 44.13 -6.28 -5.48
N SER A 5 43.35 -5.99 -4.44
CA SER A 5 41.92 -5.61 -4.43
C SER A 5 40.97 -6.74 -4.86
N ALA A 6 40.34 -7.34 -3.85
CA ALA A 6 38.98 -7.86 -3.75
C ALA A 6 38.44 -8.81 -4.85
N ARG A 7 37.94 -9.98 -4.39
CA ARG A 7 36.60 -10.44 -4.78
C ARG A 7 36.01 -11.40 -3.74
N ASN A 8 34.97 -10.93 -3.06
CA ASN A 8 33.96 -11.76 -2.39
C ASN A 8 33.28 -12.66 -3.44
N SER A 9 33.12 -13.94 -3.13
CA SER A 9 32.12 -14.81 -3.77
C SER A 9 31.80 -15.97 -2.83
N ALA A 10 30.88 -15.73 -1.89
CA ALA A 10 30.18 -16.80 -1.22
C ALA A 10 29.07 -17.28 -2.16
N THR A 11 29.34 -18.35 -2.91
CA THR A 11 28.35 -19.03 -3.74
C THR A 11 27.59 -20.02 -2.86
N ILE A 12 26.39 -19.66 -2.41
CA ILE A 12 25.47 -20.61 -1.78
C ILE A 12 24.83 -21.45 -2.89
N ARG A 13 25.23 -22.72 -3.00
CA ARG A 13 24.53 -23.74 -3.78
C ARG A 13 23.65 -24.54 -2.82
N SER A 14 22.35 -24.28 -2.83
CA SER A 14 21.38 -25.14 -2.16
C SER A 14 21.15 -26.40 -3.00
N ALA A 15 21.60 -27.54 -2.48
CA ALA A 15 21.27 -28.85 -3.03
C ALA A 15 19.81 -29.18 -2.70
N SER A 16 19.02 -29.39 -3.75
CA SER A 16 17.66 -29.93 -3.67
C SER A 16 17.71 -31.39 -3.22
N ALA A 17 17.09 -31.69 -2.08
CA ALA A 17 16.81 -33.05 -1.63
C ALA A 17 15.30 -33.19 -1.48
N LEU A 18 14.76 -34.23 -2.12
CA LEU A 18 13.34 -34.52 -2.26
C LEU A 18 12.62 -34.61 -0.91
N ALA A 19 11.62 -33.76 -0.72
CA ALA A 19 10.51 -34.04 0.19
C ALA A 19 9.26 -34.21 -0.68
N SER A 20 8.85 -35.45 -0.85
CA SER A 20 7.57 -35.85 -1.43
C SER A 20 6.44 -35.38 -0.52
N HIS A 21 5.95 -34.16 -0.73
CA HIS A 21 4.66 -33.68 -0.24
C HIS A 21 3.95 -33.01 -1.40
N SER A 22 2.74 -33.47 -1.67
CA SER A 22 1.88 -33.00 -2.76
C SER A 22 1.75 -31.47 -2.71
N PRO A 23 2.13 -30.72 -3.76
CA PRO A 23 1.91 -29.29 -3.77
C PRO A 23 0.41 -29.07 -3.97
N ILE A 24 -0.27 -28.59 -2.93
CA ILE A 24 -1.52 -27.88 -3.10
C ILE A 24 -1.20 -26.71 -4.04
N ARG A 25 -1.49 -26.89 -5.32
CA ARG A 25 -1.39 -25.85 -6.34
C ARG A 25 -2.32 -24.74 -5.87
N PRO A 26 -1.83 -23.53 -5.52
CA PRO A 26 -2.74 -22.43 -5.24
C PRO A 26 -3.54 -22.22 -6.52
N SER A 27 -4.84 -22.52 -6.47
CA SER A 27 -5.75 -22.11 -7.52
C SER A 27 -5.63 -20.60 -7.64
N PRO A 28 -5.64 -20.02 -8.85
CA PRO A 28 -5.82 -18.58 -8.97
C PRO A 28 -7.15 -18.28 -8.29
N ARG A 29 -7.10 -17.59 -7.14
CA ARG A 29 -8.30 -17.01 -6.52
C ARG A 29 -8.76 -15.89 -7.43
N ARG A 30 -9.38 -16.26 -8.57
CA ARG A 30 -10.31 -15.38 -9.24
C ARG A 30 -11.46 -15.21 -8.28
N PHE A 31 -11.44 -14.11 -7.54
CA PHE A 31 -12.64 -13.62 -6.87
C PHE A 31 -13.76 -13.55 -7.92
N PRO A 32 -14.98 -13.99 -7.57
CA PRO A 32 -16.06 -14.09 -8.54
C PRO A 32 -16.43 -12.69 -9.05
N ALA A 33 -16.74 -12.59 -10.35
CA ALA A 33 -17.22 -11.41 -11.07
C ALA A 33 -18.60 -10.90 -10.58
N THR A 34 -18.92 -11.12 -9.31
CA THR A 34 -20.23 -10.91 -8.69
C THR A 34 -20.11 -10.08 -7.41
N TRP A 35 -19.34 -9.00 -7.45
CA TRP A 35 -19.55 -7.86 -6.54
C TRP A 35 -20.63 -6.95 -7.12
N THR A 36 -21.82 -7.53 -7.26
CA THR A 36 -23.04 -6.98 -7.87
C THR A 36 -22.86 -6.46 -9.31
N SER A 37 -23.91 -6.56 -10.11
CA SER A 37 -24.02 -5.95 -11.44
C SER A 37 -23.89 -4.40 -11.44
N SER A 38 -23.51 -3.78 -10.32
CA SER A 38 -23.49 -2.34 -10.07
C SER A 38 -22.13 -1.74 -9.67
N GLY A 39 -21.09 -2.56 -9.43
CA GLY A 39 -19.78 -2.06 -9.01
C GLY A 39 -19.72 -1.55 -7.56
N SER A 40 -20.63 -2.01 -6.70
CA SER A 40 -20.74 -1.54 -5.31
C SER A 40 -19.94 -2.38 -4.33
N ILE A 41 -19.05 -1.73 -3.57
CA ILE A 41 -18.20 -2.37 -2.54
C ILE A 41 -18.97 -2.49 -1.22
N TRP A 42 -19.79 -1.49 -0.92
CA TRP A 42 -20.66 -1.53 0.25
C TRP A 42 -22.01 -2.13 -0.09
N SER A 43 -22.50 -2.99 0.80
CA SER A 43 -23.92 -3.34 0.81
C SER A 43 -24.70 -2.21 1.47
N THR A 44 -25.85 -1.83 0.90
CA THR A 44 -26.75 -0.82 1.49
C THR A 44 -27.12 -1.19 2.93
N THR A 45 -27.32 -2.47 3.23
CA THR A 45 -27.62 -2.95 4.59
C THR A 45 -26.53 -2.60 5.59
N ILE A 46 -25.26 -2.61 5.18
CA ILE A 46 -24.12 -2.28 6.04
C ILE A 46 -24.11 -0.77 6.33
N LEU A 47 -24.35 0.06 5.32
CA LEU A 47 -24.35 1.52 5.47
C LEU A 47 -25.55 2.05 6.27
N THR A 48 -26.63 1.27 6.40
CA THR A 48 -27.84 1.66 7.12
C THR A 48 -27.90 1.16 8.56
N VAL A 49 -26.88 0.45 9.06
CA VAL A 49 -26.88 -0.03 10.45
C VAL A 49 -26.94 1.15 11.43
N ASP A 50 -27.83 1.04 12.41
CA ASP A 50 -28.00 2.07 13.44
C ASP A 50 -26.75 2.19 14.32
N HIS A 51 -26.46 3.42 14.75
CA HIS A 51 -25.32 3.74 15.61
C HIS A 51 -23.93 3.43 15.04
N ILE A 52 -23.82 3.23 13.72
CA ILE A 52 -22.54 3.21 12.99
C ILE A 52 -22.44 4.47 12.12
N ASP A 53 -21.61 5.40 12.55
CA ASP A 53 -21.49 6.72 11.89
C ASP A 53 -20.32 6.79 10.91
N VAL A 54 -19.24 6.05 11.18
CA VAL A 54 -17.99 6.10 10.43
C VAL A 54 -17.72 4.76 9.76
N PHE A 55 -17.45 4.80 8.45
CA PHE A 55 -17.07 3.64 7.66
C PHE A 55 -15.68 3.87 7.09
N PHE A 56 -14.77 2.93 7.32
CA PHE A 56 -13.37 3.08 6.96
C PHE A 56 -13.03 2.25 5.71
N VAL A 57 -12.32 2.87 4.78
CA VAL A 57 -11.83 2.28 3.54
C VAL A 57 -10.33 2.07 3.65
N ALA A 58 -9.89 0.81 3.64
CA ALA A 58 -8.48 0.43 3.72
C ALA A 58 -7.95 0.03 2.33
N PRO A 59 -7.11 0.87 1.67
CA PRO A 59 -6.62 0.60 0.32
C PRO A 59 -5.86 -0.73 0.19
N SER A 60 -5.04 -1.09 1.19
CA SER A 60 -4.26 -2.33 1.18
C SER A 60 -5.16 -3.59 1.19
N ASP A 61 -6.20 -3.59 2.02
CA ASP A 61 -7.11 -4.73 2.13
C ASP A 61 -8.00 -4.86 0.90
N LEU A 62 -8.44 -3.72 0.35
CA LEU A 62 -9.13 -3.70 -0.94
C LEU A 62 -8.22 -4.23 -2.05
N ALA A 63 -6.98 -3.78 -2.12
CA ALA A 63 -6.02 -4.26 -3.11
C ALA A 63 -5.83 -5.78 -3.03
N GLN A 64 -5.72 -6.35 -1.83
CA GLN A 64 -5.69 -7.82 -1.65
C GLN A 64 -6.96 -8.51 -2.14
N THR A 65 -8.12 -7.90 -1.87
CA THR A 65 -9.44 -8.42 -2.26
C THR A 65 -9.65 -8.42 -3.77
N ILE A 66 -9.06 -7.47 -4.49
CA ILE A 66 -9.15 -7.35 -5.95
C ILE A 66 -7.88 -7.82 -6.68
N ASP A 67 -7.07 -8.67 -6.04
CA ASP A 67 -5.87 -9.33 -6.61
C ASP A 67 -4.69 -8.40 -6.96
N TYR A 68 -4.65 -7.21 -6.35
CA TYR A 68 -3.55 -6.24 -6.38
C TYR A 68 -2.75 -6.23 -5.07
N THR A 69 -2.49 -7.41 -4.49
CA THR A 69 -1.75 -7.51 -3.21
C THR A 69 -0.43 -6.74 -3.24
N GLY A 70 -0.23 -5.86 -2.27
CA GLY A 70 0.97 -5.00 -2.16
C GLY A 70 1.00 -3.81 -3.13
N GLN A 71 -0.03 -3.64 -3.96
CA GLN A 71 -0.11 -2.59 -5.00
C GLN A 71 -1.28 -1.63 -4.72
N MET A 72 -1.36 -1.10 -3.50
CA MET A 72 -2.45 -0.20 -3.08
C MET A 72 -2.53 1.14 -3.84
N HIS A 73 -1.48 1.51 -4.57
CA HIS A 73 -1.46 2.69 -5.45
C HIS A 73 -1.79 2.36 -6.92
N HIS A 74 -2.21 1.12 -7.21
CA HIS A 74 -2.62 0.74 -8.56
C HIS A 74 -3.87 1.54 -8.97
N PRO A 75 -3.98 2.03 -10.23
CA PRO A 75 -5.12 2.85 -10.67
C PRO A 75 -6.48 2.21 -10.40
N GLU A 76 -6.61 0.90 -10.58
CA GLU A 76 -7.86 0.18 -10.30
C GLU A 76 -8.19 0.15 -8.80
N VAL A 77 -7.18 0.01 -7.93
CA VAL A 77 -7.39 0.09 -6.47
C VAL A 77 -7.84 1.50 -6.09
N ILE A 78 -7.22 2.53 -6.69
CA ILE A 78 -7.59 3.93 -6.46
C ILE A 78 -9.05 4.14 -6.86
N GLU A 79 -9.46 3.73 -8.05
CA GLU A 79 -10.84 3.87 -8.51
C GLU A 79 -11.85 3.19 -7.56
N VAL A 80 -11.52 1.98 -7.11
CA VAL A 80 -12.32 1.21 -6.14
C VAL A 80 -12.41 1.95 -4.79
N VAL A 81 -11.30 2.46 -4.27
CA VAL A 81 -11.28 3.27 -3.03
C VAL A 81 -12.13 4.54 -3.19
N GLU A 82 -11.99 5.26 -4.30
CA GLU A 82 -12.76 6.48 -4.57
C GLU A 82 -14.26 6.17 -4.68
N GLY A 83 -14.62 5.07 -5.34
CA GLY A 83 -15.99 4.57 -5.40
C GLY A 83 -16.55 4.26 -4.01
N ALA A 84 -15.78 3.57 -3.17
CA ALA A 84 -16.17 3.25 -1.79
C ALA A 84 -16.47 4.52 -0.98
N ILE A 85 -15.61 5.54 -1.08
CA ILE A 85 -15.80 6.83 -0.39
C ILE A 85 -17.11 7.48 -0.83
N ARG A 86 -17.35 7.58 -2.16
CA ARG A 86 -18.57 8.20 -2.70
C ARG A 86 -19.84 7.48 -2.22
N GLN A 87 -19.80 6.16 -2.09
CA GLN A 87 -20.94 5.37 -1.60
C GLN A 87 -21.28 5.66 -0.15
N ILE A 88 -20.26 5.71 0.71
CA ILE A 88 -20.44 6.03 2.14
C ILE A 88 -21.03 7.44 2.28
N VAL A 89 -20.46 8.41 1.55
CA VAL A 89 -20.91 9.81 1.57
C VAL A 89 -22.34 9.94 1.04
N ALA A 90 -22.67 9.25 -0.05
CA ALA A 90 -24.03 9.24 -0.62
C ALA A 90 -25.06 8.62 0.33
N ALA A 91 -24.65 7.70 1.21
CA ALA A 91 -25.49 7.13 2.26
C ALA A 91 -25.62 8.05 3.50
N GLY A 92 -25.05 9.26 3.48
CA GLY A 92 -25.10 10.20 4.59
C GLY A 92 -24.20 9.79 5.78
N ARG A 93 -23.22 8.91 5.55
CA ARG A 93 -22.28 8.43 6.57
C ARG A 93 -20.93 9.09 6.44
N VAL A 94 -20.12 9.03 7.49
CA VAL A 94 -18.77 9.59 7.51
C VAL A 94 -17.80 8.60 6.87
N ALA A 95 -17.21 8.98 5.73
CA ALA A 95 -16.15 8.20 5.11
C ALA A 95 -14.80 8.45 5.79
N GLY A 96 -14.14 7.36 6.16
CA GLY A 96 -12.76 7.34 6.60
C GLY A 96 -11.85 6.59 5.64
N VAL A 97 -10.60 7.02 5.52
CA VAL A 97 -9.64 6.43 4.58
C VAL A 97 -8.21 6.65 5.04
N LEU A 98 -7.33 5.71 4.71
CA LEU A 98 -5.88 5.86 4.83
C LEU A 98 -5.36 6.72 3.66
N VAL A 99 -4.70 7.82 3.97
CA VAL A 99 -4.15 8.75 2.97
C VAL A 99 -2.65 8.98 3.20
N PHE A 100 -1.99 9.36 2.11
CA PHE A 100 -0.61 9.85 2.06
C PHE A 100 -0.61 11.26 1.49
N ASP A 101 0.57 11.88 1.45
CA ASP A 101 0.75 13.27 1.02
C ASP A 101 0.17 13.54 -0.38
N ASP A 102 0.21 12.55 -1.29
CA ASP A 102 -0.25 12.65 -2.67
C ASP A 102 -1.78 12.47 -2.86
N SER A 103 -2.45 11.88 -1.87
CA SER A 103 -3.85 11.48 -1.95
C SER A 103 -4.77 12.30 -1.05
N PHE A 104 -4.19 13.03 -0.07
CA PHE A 104 -4.92 13.83 0.91
C PHE A 104 -5.99 14.75 0.31
N GLU A 105 -5.60 15.65 -0.60
CA GLU A 105 -6.51 16.62 -1.23
C GLU A 105 -7.64 15.95 -2.00
N ARG A 106 -7.32 14.85 -2.68
CA ARG A 106 -8.30 14.08 -3.44
C ARG A 106 -9.34 13.44 -2.52
N SER A 107 -8.89 12.80 -1.44
CA SER A 107 -9.77 12.18 -0.45
C SER A 107 -10.71 13.18 0.21
N LEU A 108 -10.21 14.39 0.53
CA LEU A 108 -11.05 15.45 1.08
C LEU A 108 -12.12 15.93 0.09
N THR A 109 -11.72 16.10 -1.18
CA THR A 109 -12.61 16.50 -2.28
C THR A 109 -13.74 15.49 -2.49
N LEU A 110 -13.46 14.20 -2.32
CA LEU A 110 -14.45 13.12 -2.40
C LEU A 110 -15.41 13.06 -1.21
N GLY A 111 -15.16 13.84 -0.15
CA GLY A 111 -16.02 13.92 1.04
C GLY A 111 -15.54 13.10 2.23
N ALA A 112 -14.33 12.52 2.19
CA ALA A 112 -13.76 11.88 3.37
C ALA A 112 -13.55 12.91 4.50
N ARG A 113 -13.86 12.53 5.74
CA ARG A 113 -13.73 13.39 6.92
C ARG A 113 -13.00 12.72 8.08
N PHE A 114 -12.82 11.40 8.02
CA PHE A 114 -12.04 10.66 9.01
C PHE A 114 -10.72 10.18 8.39
N ILE A 115 -9.64 10.91 8.61
CA ILE A 115 -8.37 10.69 7.91
C ILE A 115 -7.39 9.95 8.81
N LEU A 116 -6.85 8.84 8.30
CA LEU A 116 -5.71 8.14 8.91
C LEU A 116 -4.49 8.31 8.01
N THR A 117 -3.30 8.48 8.59
CA THR A 117 -2.03 8.49 7.88
C THR A 117 -0.92 7.85 8.72
N THR A 118 0.26 7.64 8.13
CA THR A 118 1.43 7.09 8.84
C THR A 118 2.63 8.03 8.70
N PHE A 119 3.50 8.07 9.72
CA PHE A 119 4.68 8.94 9.72
C PHE A 119 5.92 8.27 9.11
N ASP A 120 5.85 6.99 8.74
CA ASP A 120 7.00 6.19 8.29
C ASP A 120 7.68 6.79 7.05
N GLY A 121 6.87 7.31 6.11
CA GLY A 121 7.36 7.99 4.92
C GLY A 121 8.15 9.25 5.28
N TRP A 122 7.64 10.06 6.22
CA TRP A 122 8.30 11.27 6.68
C TRP A 122 9.61 10.97 7.42
N LEU A 123 9.60 9.94 8.28
CA LEU A 123 10.79 9.51 9.00
C LEU A 123 11.88 9.02 8.04
N THR A 124 11.49 8.20 7.06
CA THR A 124 12.42 7.66 6.04
C THR A 124 13.01 8.79 5.20
N ALA A 125 12.17 9.70 4.70
CA ALA A 125 12.63 10.84 3.89
C ALA A 125 13.56 11.78 4.69
N GLY A 126 13.22 12.06 5.96
CA GLY A 126 14.05 12.87 6.85
C GLY A 126 15.41 12.24 7.14
N ALA A 127 15.43 10.93 7.43
CA ALA A 127 16.66 10.18 7.65
C ALA A 127 17.55 10.15 6.40
N GLN A 128 16.97 9.90 5.23
CA GLN A 128 17.69 9.91 3.95
C GLN A 128 18.31 11.29 3.67
N ARG A 129 17.54 12.37 3.87
CA ARG A 129 18.02 13.74 3.70
C ARG A 129 19.24 14.04 4.59
N TYR A 130 19.18 13.66 5.86
CA TYR A 130 20.31 13.83 6.78
C TYR A 130 21.56 13.09 6.30
N LEU A 131 21.40 11.81 5.92
CA LEU A 131 22.49 10.98 5.43
C LEU A 131 23.12 11.55 4.15
N SER A 132 22.33 12.11 3.23
CA SER A 132 22.83 12.80 2.04
C SER A 132 23.72 13.99 2.39
N CYS A 133 23.30 14.86 3.32
CA CYS A 133 24.11 16.01 3.76
C CYS A 133 25.45 15.57 4.38
N VAL A 134 25.45 14.49 5.18
CA VAL A 134 26.68 13.93 5.77
C VAL A 134 27.61 13.41 4.67
N ALA A 135 27.07 12.67 3.69
CA ALA A 135 27.85 12.14 2.59
C ALA A 135 28.51 13.25 1.76
N GLU A 136 27.77 14.30 1.40
CA GLU A 136 28.29 15.46 0.65
C GLU A 136 29.40 16.20 1.40
N SER A 137 29.22 16.43 2.70
CA SER A 137 30.20 17.11 3.55
C SER A 137 31.49 16.28 3.76
N SER A 138 31.39 14.95 3.67
CA SER A 138 32.54 14.04 3.81
C SER A 138 33.40 13.95 2.55
N LEU A 139 32.85 14.35 1.39
CA LEU A 139 33.53 14.32 0.09
C LEU A 139 34.26 15.63 -0.25
N THR A 140 34.02 16.69 0.51
CA THR A 140 34.70 17.98 0.32
C THR A 140 36.05 17.96 1.04
N PRO A 141 37.19 18.11 0.34
CA PRO A 141 38.50 18.22 0.99
C PRO A 141 38.49 19.41 1.95
N ARG A 142 38.81 19.18 3.22
CA ARG A 142 39.07 20.29 4.15
C ARG A 142 40.40 20.91 3.80
N GLU A 143 40.39 22.14 3.30
CA GLU A 143 41.58 22.97 3.22
C GLU A 143 42.14 23.12 4.66
N ARG A 144 43.41 22.75 4.82
CA ARG A 144 44.17 22.86 6.07
C ARG A 144 45.04 24.10 6.05
#